data_AF-M1BE43-F1
#
_entry.id   AF-M1BE43-F1
#
_cell.length_a   1.000
_cell.length_b   1.000
_cell.length_c   1.000
_cell.angle_alpha   90.00
_cell.angle_beta   90.00
_cell.angle_gamma   90.00
#
_symmetry.space_group_name_H-M   'P 1'
#
loop_
_entity.id
_entity.type
_entity.pdbx_description
1 polymer ?
#
loop_
_entity_poly.entity_id
_entity_poly.type
_entity_poly.pdbx_seq_one_letter_code
_entity_poly.pdbx_strand_id
1 'polypeptide(L)'
;MWGAVQLGVLAAFLVVFVPVGMAGWHLSRNKMLFFSCALFITLAVCVHLTPYFPSVSSMLSSSGSVPLSSSSSSSMVNLDSCISLLHQVAFDFQELNNENSSVENTVRSSSEKSWKWIESEPVVQCDFQKLSKSHASDLFNGSWVVVAGDSQARLFVVSLLELLLGESEMEMIRGDLFKRHSDYNILIDEIGMKLDFIWAPYVSNLTDLVLGFEEKKSYPDVFVIGTGLWDMLHINNATDYGVSLKLLTDLVVLLLPVPSDFVNDRAVRSPNFFWLGMPKLINSMLNTDEKRKKMTDVMWQAYTDELYSSKLLRQSGGPLLLLDIHSLSNNCGAHCTTDGMHYHEVVYEAAVHVMLNGLLIESNQKL
;
A
#
# COMPACT_ATOMS: atom_id res chain seq x y z
N MET A 1 -6.32 -9.47 67.25
CA MET A 1 -7.06 -9.54 65.97
C MET A 1 -6.24 -10.10 64.80
N TRP A 2 -4.90 -10.08 64.83
CA TRP A 2 -4.07 -10.65 63.75
C TRP A 2 -4.08 -12.19 63.65
N GLY A 3 -4.18 -12.92 64.76
CA GLY A 3 -4.16 -14.39 64.74
C GLY A 3 -5.38 -15.03 64.05
N ALA A 4 -6.55 -14.41 64.12
CA ALA A 4 -7.77 -14.94 63.51
C ALA A 4 -7.78 -14.78 61.98
N VAL A 5 -7.18 -13.69 61.47
CA VAL A 5 -7.06 -13.45 60.02
C VAL A 5 -6.06 -14.42 59.40
N GLN A 6 -4.92 -14.68 60.06
CA GLN A 6 -3.94 -15.66 59.59
C GLN A 6 -4.49 -17.09 59.60
N LEU A 7 -5.28 -17.45 60.62
CA LEU A 7 -5.98 -18.75 60.65
C LEU A 7 -7.04 -18.86 59.56
N GLY A 8 -7.78 -17.78 59.28
CA GLY A 8 -8.77 -17.74 58.20
C GLY A 8 -8.15 -17.92 56.82
N VAL A 9 -7.00 -17.26 56.56
CA VAL A 9 -6.27 -17.42 55.30
C VAL A 9 -5.71 -18.84 55.17
N LEU A 10 -5.11 -19.40 56.22
CA LEU A 10 -4.60 -20.77 56.21
C LEU A 10 -5.74 -21.78 55.93
N ALA A 11 -6.90 -21.60 56.57
CA ALA A 11 -8.07 -22.44 56.35
C ALA A 11 -8.60 -22.33 54.92
N ALA A 12 -8.67 -21.11 54.36
CA ALA A 12 -9.09 -20.89 52.98
C ALA A 12 -8.12 -21.55 51.98
N PHE A 13 -6.81 -21.47 52.21
CA PHE A 13 -5.81 -22.17 51.39
C PHE A 13 -5.99 -23.68 51.46
N LEU A 14 -6.19 -24.26 52.65
CA LEU A 14 -6.41 -25.70 52.77
C LEU A 14 -7.71 -26.14 52.08
N VAL A 15 -8.80 -25.38 52.22
CA VAL A 15 -10.10 -25.69 51.60
C VAL A 15 -10.04 -25.61 50.07
N VAL A 16 -9.21 -24.76 49.49
CA VAL A 16 -9.09 -24.65 48.02
C VAL A 16 -8.06 -25.64 47.46
N PHE A 17 -6.85 -25.67 48.02
CA PHE A 17 -5.74 -26.41 47.41
C PHE A 17 -5.77 -27.91 47.72
N VAL A 18 -6.34 -28.34 48.84
CA VAL A 18 -6.44 -29.78 49.15
C VAL A 18 -7.42 -30.48 48.19
N PRO A 19 -8.64 -29.98 47.92
CA PRO A 19 -9.52 -30.57 46.92
C PRO A 19 -8.94 -30.51 45.50
N VAL A 20 -8.24 -29.43 45.12
CA VAL A 20 -7.56 -29.33 43.82
C VAL A 20 -6.44 -30.36 43.70
N GLY A 21 -5.63 -30.54 44.74
CA GLY A 21 -4.59 -31.57 44.79
C GLY A 21 -5.16 -32.99 44.77
N MET A 22 -6.25 -33.24 45.52
CA MET A 22 -6.95 -34.52 45.53
C MET A 22 -7.62 -34.82 44.19
N ALA A 23 -8.21 -33.81 43.52
CA ALA A 23 -8.77 -33.93 42.19
C ALA A 23 -7.67 -34.22 41.15
N GLY A 24 -6.53 -33.53 41.22
CA GLY A 24 -5.35 -33.81 40.40
C GLY A 24 -4.80 -35.21 40.61
N TRP A 25 -4.73 -35.69 41.86
CA TRP A 25 -4.32 -37.05 42.21
C TRP A 25 -5.31 -38.12 41.73
N HIS A 26 -6.62 -37.86 41.81
CA HIS A 26 -7.64 -38.76 41.29
C HIS A 26 -7.62 -38.82 39.76
N LEU A 27 -7.40 -37.68 39.10
CA LEU A 27 -7.26 -37.61 37.64
C LEU A 27 -6.01 -38.35 37.17
N SER A 28 -4.86 -38.23 37.86
CA SER A 28 -3.60 -38.88 37.46
C SER A 28 -3.63 -40.42 37.51
N ARG A 29 -4.51 -41.01 38.32
CA ARG A 29 -4.73 -42.47 38.38
C ARG A 29 -5.51 -43.01 37.20
N ASN A 30 -6.33 -42.17 36.54
CA ASN A 30 -7.06 -42.56 35.35
C ASN A 30 -6.46 -41.82 34.15
N LYS A 31 -5.47 -42.46 33.51
CA LYS A 31 -4.68 -41.89 32.42
C LYS A 31 -5.56 -41.18 31.37
N MET A 32 -6.71 -41.75 31.03
CA MET A 32 -7.62 -41.20 30.03
C MET A 32 -8.26 -39.87 30.47
N LEU A 33 -8.68 -39.76 31.75
CA LEU A 33 -9.24 -38.52 32.31
C LEU A 33 -8.18 -37.44 32.52
N PHE A 34 -6.95 -37.83 32.91
CA PHE A 34 -5.83 -36.89 33.02
C PHE A 34 -5.50 -36.27 31.67
N PHE A 35 -5.34 -37.08 30.62
CA PHE A 35 -5.06 -36.59 29.28
C PHE A 35 -6.22 -35.77 28.72
N SER A 36 -7.48 -36.17 28.95
CA SER A 36 -8.65 -35.39 28.52
C SER A 36 -8.73 -34.02 29.19
N CYS A 37 -8.50 -33.94 30.51
CA CYS A 37 -8.52 -32.69 31.25
C CYS A 37 -7.35 -31.77 30.86
N ALA A 38 -6.13 -32.32 30.77
CA ALA A 38 -4.96 -31.56 30.32
C ALA A 38 -5.16 -31.05 28.88
N LEU A 39 -5.72 -31.87 27.99
CA LEU A 39 -6.02 -31.47 26.62
C LEU A 39 -7.08 -30.37 26.59
N PHE A 40 -8.15 -30.47 27.38
CA PHE A 40 -9.20 -29.45 27.44
C PHE A 40 -8.68 -28.10 27.96
N ILE A 41 -7.87 -28.11 29.03
CA ILE A 41 -7.23 -26.89 29.56
C ILE A 41 -6.28 -26.30 28.53
N THR A 42 -5.46 -27.14 27.88
CA THR A 42 -4.55 -26.67 26.82
C THR A 42 -5.33 -26.06 25.66
N LEU A 43 -6.42 -26.71 25.21
CA LEU A 43 -7.25 -26.23 24.12
C LEU A 43 -7.95 -24.91 24.48
N ALA A 44 -8.48 -24.79 25.70
CA ALA A 44 -9.09 -23.57 26.19
C ALA A 44 -8.07 -22.42 26.23
N VAL A 45 -6.87 -22.67 26.76
CA VAL A 45 -5.78 -21.68 26.78
C VAL A 45 -5.37 -21.30 25.35
N CYS A 46 -5.23 -22.27 24.44
CA CYS A 46 -4.91 -22.00 23.03
C CYS A 46 -5.99 -21.17 22.34
N VAL A 47 -7.28 -21.48 22.51
CA VAL A 47 -8.38 -20.70 21.90
C VAL A 47 -8.38 -19.25 22.41
N HIS A 48 -8.07 -19.03 23.69
CA HIS A 48 -8.01 -17.68 24.26
C HIS A 48 -6.70 -16.95 23.95
N LEU A 49 -5.61 -17.66 23.66
CA LEU A 49 -4.33 -17.05 23.28
C LEU A 49 -4.15 -16.87 21.76
N THR A 50 -4.90 -17.60 20.93
CA THR A 50 -4.84 -17.52 19.45
C THR A 50 -5.04 -16.09 18.90
N PRO A 51 -5.93 -15.24 19.45
CA PRO A 51 -6.08 -13.85 19.00
C PRO A 51 -4.82 -12.98 19.21
N TYR A 52 -3.90 -13.41 20.08
CA TYR A 52 -2.69 -12.66 20.44
C TYR A 52 -1.44 -13.09 19.66
N PHE A 53 -1.53 -14.12 18.81
CA PHE A 53 -0.44 -14.61 17.96
C PHE A 53 -0.85 -14.59 16.47
N PRO A 54 -0.55 -13.51 15.73
CA PRO A 54 -0.91 -13.41 14.31
C PRO A 54 -0.24 -14.45 13.39
N SER A 55 0.74 -15.21 13.87
CA SER A 55 1.52 -16.18 13.08
C SER A 55 0.91 -17.58 12.96
N VAL A 56 -0.15 -17.92 13.72
CA VAL A 56 -0.73 -19.28 13.68
C VAL A 56 -1.79 -19.40 12.59
N SER A 57 -2.52 -18.31 12.31
CA SER A 57 -3.47 -18.22 11.20
C SER A 57 -2.80 -18.39 9.83
N SER A 58 -1.52 -17.99 9.69
CA SER A 58 -0.72 -18.20 8.48
C SER A 58 -0.13 -19.62 8.35
N MET A 59 -0.12 -20.42 9.42
CA MET A 59 0.38 -21.81 9.37
C MET A 59 -0.73 -22.83 9.06
N LEU A 60 -1.98 -22.57 9.47
CA LEU A 60 -3.11 -23.44 9.17
C LEU A 60 -3.61 -23.31 7.71
N SER A 61 -3.28 -22.22 7.02
CA SER A 61 -3.52 -22.06 5.58
C SER A 61 -2.50 -22.77 4.69
N SER A 62 -1.47 -23.41 5.26
CA SER A 62 -0.38 -24.06 4.50
C SER A 62 -0.32 -25.58 4.65
N SER A 63 -1.43 -26.28 4.93
CA SER A 63 -1.44 -27.76 4.94
C SER A 63 -2.73 -28.36 4.39
N GLY A 64 -2.67 -28.77 3.11
CA GLY A 64 -3.29 -29.98 2.58
C GLY A 64 -4.81 -30.19 2.76
N SER A 65 -5.56 -29.85 1.72
CA SER A 65 -6.72 -30.58 1.15
C SER A 65 -7.43 -31.66 1.98
N VAL A 66 -8.69 -31.39 2.36
CA VAL A 66 -9.81 -32.36 2.36
C VAL A 66 -11.11 -31.61 1.99
N PRO A 67 -11.94 -32.10 1.03
CA PRO A 67 -13.13 -31.39 0.61
C PRO A 67 -14.30 -31.72 1.56
N LEU A 68 -14.93 -30.69 2.13
CA LEU A 68 -16.27 -30.82 2.66
C LEU A 68 -17.18 -29.82 1.94
N SER A 69 -18.02 -30.38 1.09
CA SER A 69 -19.00 -29.69 0.28
C SER A 69 -20.01 -28.94 1.15
N SER A 70 -20.05 -27.62 1.04
CA SER A 70 -21.28 -26.84 1.17
C SER A 70 -21.38 -25.89 -0.02
N SER A 71 -22.29 -26.27 -0.91
CA SER A 71 -22.69 -25.55 -2.09
C SER A 71 -23.37 -24.23 -1.73
N SER A 72 -22.65 -23.12 -1.93
CA SER A 72 -23.21 -21.79 -2.20
C SER A 72 -22.25 -21.03 -3.11
N SER A 73 -22.60 -21.02 -4.39
CA SER A 73 -21.91 -20.35 -5.49
C SER A 73 -22.00 -18.82 -5.42
N SER A 74 -20.86 -18.15 -5.27
CA SER A 74 -20.48 -16.96 -6.07
C SER A 74 -19.06 -16.50 -5.70
N SER A 75 -18.15 -16.65 -6.67
CA SER A 75 -16.96 -15.81 -6.90
C SER A 75 -16.42 -14.95 -5.74
N MET A 76 -15.75 -15.55 -4.77
CA MET A 76 -14.62 -14.84 -4.14
C MET A 76 -13.41 -15.10 -5.03
N VAL A 77 -13.22 -14.25 -6.05
CA VAL A 77 -11.90 -14.11 -6.65
C VAL A 77 -10.96 -13.81 -5.48
N ASN A 78 -9.91 -14.59 -5.32
CA ASN A 78 -8.98 -14.41 -4.21
C ASN A 78 -8.46 -12.96 -4.27
N LEU A 79 -8.85 -12.10 -3.32
CA LEU A 79 -8.57 -10.66 -3.31
C LEU A 79 -7.07 -10.38 -3.48
N ASP A 80 -6.25 -11.20 -2.82
CA ASP A 80 -4.78 -11.15 -2.91
C ASP A 80 -4.29 -11.44 -4.34
N SER A 81 -5.01 -12.30 -5.08
CA SER A 81 -4.70 -12.60 -6.49
C SER A 81 -4.89 -11.37 -7.36
N CYS A 82 -5.97 -10.60 -7.17
CA CYS A 82 -6.20 -9.41 -8.00
C CYS A 82 -5.24 -8.28 -7.68
N ILE A 83 -4.91 -8.06 -6.41
CA ILE A 83 -3.89 -7.06 -6.03
C ILE A 83 -2.56 -7.32 -6.75
N SER A 84 -2.14 -8.58 -6.85
CA SER A 84 -0.90 -8.97 -7.56
C SER A 84 -0.93 -8.70 -9.07
N LEU A 85 -2.12 -8.54 -9.66
CA LEU A 85 -2.33 -8.37 -11.09
C LEU A 85 -2.57 -6.91 -11.51
N LEU A 86 -2.70 -5.98 -10.56
CA LEU A 86 -3.01 -4.56 -10.85
C LEU A 86 -2.05 -3.91 -11.86
N HIS A 87 -0.77 -4.30 -11.83
CA HIS A 87 0.29 -3.72 -12.69
C HIS A 87 0.45 -4.43 -14.05
N GLN A 88 -0.42 -5.40 -14.37
CA GLN A 88 -0.42 -6.07 -15.67
C GLN A 88 -1.02 -5.16 -16.75
N VAL A 89 -0.27 -4.11 -17.10
CA VAL A 89 -0.66 -3.05 -18.02
C VAL A 89 0.22 -3.09 -19.28
N ALA A 90 -0.42 -2.95 -20.43
CA ALA A 90 0.21 -2.77 -21.73
C ALA A 90 -0.06 -1.36 -22.25
N PHE A 91 0.94 -0.79 -22.94
CA PHE A 91 0.84 0.51 -23.61
C PHE A 91 0.75 0.29 -25.12
N ASP A 92 -0.14 1.04 -25.78
CA ASP A 92 -0.30 1.06 -27.22
C ASP A 92 0.17 2.41 -27.76
N PHE A 93 1.24 2.35 -28.55
CA PHE A 93 1.77 3.49 -29.27
C PHE A 93 1.49 3.25 -30.75
N GLN A 94 0.41 3.84 -31.23
CA GLN A 94 0.14 3.81 -32.66
C GLN A 94 1.18 4.69 -33.37
N GLU A 95 2.27 4.07 -33.82
CA GLU A 95 3.13 4.65 -34.84
C GLU A 95 2.28 4.78 -36.11
N LEU A 96 1.94 6.01 -36.49
CA LEU A 96 1.42 6.29 -37.83
C LEU A 96 2.53 5.99 -38.85
N ASN A 97 2.73 4.72 -39.17
CA ASN A 97 3.38 4.28 -40.39
C ASN A 97 2.44 4.60 -41.56
N ASN A 98 2.35 5.88 -41.91
CA ASN A 98 1.81 6.36 -43.18
C ASN A 98 2.98 6.87 -44.04
N GLU A 99 3.88 5.95 -44.40
CA GLU A 99 4.59 6.08 -45.68
C GLU A 99 3.57 5.86 -46.80
N ASN A 100 2.78 6.91 -47.10
CA ASN A 100 2.09 7.19 -48.37
C ASN A 100 0.86 8.09 -48.11
N SER A 101 1.04 9.38 -47.88
CA SER A 101 0.22 10.36 -48.59
C SER A 101 0.88 11.73 -48.58
N SER A 102 1.16 12.19 -49.79
CA SER A 102 1.38 13.58 -50.11
C SER A 102 0.11 14.39 -49.87
N VAL A 103 0.31 15.61 -49.35
CA VAL A 103 -0.58 16.80 -49.45
C VAL A 103 -1.52 17.08 -48.25
N GLU A 104 -1.22 18.23 -47.62
CA GLU A 104 -2.07 19.20 -46.90
C GLU A 104 -2.55 18.97 -45.45
N ASN A 105 -1.95 19.79 -44.57
CA ASN A 105 -2.58 20.54 -43.48
C ASN A 105 -3.76 19.88 -42.76
N THR A 106 -3.45 18.94 -41.90
CA THR A 106 -4.22 18.68 -40.68
C THR A 106 -3.28 18.78 -39.49
N VAL A 107 -3.73 19.51 -38.47
CA VAL A 107 -3.12 19.59 -37.14
C VAL A 107 -2.64 18.19 -36.76
N ARG A 108 -1.33 18.03 -36.55
CA ARG A 108 -0.73 16.79 -36.04
C ARG A 108 -1.42 16.46 -34.72
N SER A 109 -2.48 15.66 -34.78
CA SER A 109 -3.01 14.91 -33.65
C SER A 109 -1.81 14.15 -33.09
N SER A 110 -1.40 14.53 -31.88
CA SER A 110 -0.46 13.78 -31.08
C SER A 110 -0.91 12.32 -31.12
N SER A 111 -0.02 11.43 -31.57
CA SER A 111 -0.19 9.97 -31.44
C SER A 111 -0.95 9.67 -30.14
N GLU A 112 -2.16 9.11 -30.23
CA GLU A 112 -2.96 8.77 -29.06
C GLU A 112 -2.19 7.71 -28.28
N LYS A 113 -1.41 8.15 -27.29
CA LYS A 113 -0.71 7.27 -26.36
C LYS A 113 -1.80 6.70 -25.47
N SER A 114 -2.04 5.40 -25.56
CA SER A 114 -3.07 4.75 -24.76
C SER A 114 -2.48 3.56 -24.01
N TRP A 115 -3.19 3.12 -22.98
CA TRP A 115 -2.81 1.95 -22.20
C TRP A 115 -4.06 1.16 -21.83
N LYS A 116 -3.90 -0.14 -21.54
CA LYS A 116 -4.96 -1.01 -21.03
C LYS A 116 -4.38 -2.12 -20.17
N TRP A 117 -5.19 -2.71 -19.30
CA TRP A 117 -4.81 -3.98 -18.67
C TRP A 117 -4.66 -5.07 -19.73
N ILE A 118 -3.73 -5.98 -19.49
CA ILE A 118 -3.46 -7.11 -20.38
C ILE A 118 -4.66 -8.06 -20.36
N GLU A 119 -5.15 -8.44 -21.54
CA GLU A 119 -6.29 -9.35 -21.73
C GLU A 119 -5.91 -10.82 -21.51
N SER A 120 -5.35 -11.13 -20.34
CA SER A 120 -5.12 -12.50 -19.88
C SER A 120 -6.27 -12.96 -18.99
N GLU A 121 -6.61 -14.27 -19.00
CA GLU A 121 -7.72 -14.81 -18.22
C GLU A 121 -7.71 -14.37 -16.74
N PRO A 122 -6.58 -14.43 -16.00
CA PRO A 122 -6.56 -14.02 -14.59
C PRO A 122 -6.84 -12.52 -14.38
N VAL A 123 -6.38 -11.67 -15.32
CA VAL A 123 -6.58 -10.20 -15.24
C VAL A 123 -8.02 -9.84 -15.58
N VAL A 124 -8.60 -10.47 -16.60
CA VAL A 124 -9.99 -10.25 -16.99
C VAL A 124 -10.96 -10.65 -15.87
N GLN A 125 -10.65 -11.71 -15.11
CA GLN A 125 -11.45 -12.13 -13.96
C GLN A 125 -11.49 -11.11 -12.81
N CYS A 126 -10.48 -10.23 -12.72
CA CYS A 126 -10.44 -9.17 -11.71
C CYS A 126 -11.27 -7.95 -12.08
N ASP A 127 -11.73 -7.84 -13.33
CA ASP A 127 -12.63 -6.78 -13.81
C ASP A 127 -12.13 -5.36 -13.48
N PHE A 128 -10.83 -5.11 -13.69
CA PHE A 128 -10.23 -3.80 -13.44
C PHE A 128 -10.84 -2.73 -14.34
N GLN A 129 -11.10 -1.55 -13.76
CA GLN A 129 -11.81 -0.48 -14.44
C GLN A 129 -10.93 0.74 -14.66
N LYS A 130 -11.06 1.37 -15.83
CA LYS A 130 -10.67 2.77 -16.02
C LYS A 130 -11.82 3.66 -15.53
N LEU A 131 -11.70 4.15 -14.30
CA LEU A 131 -12.72 5.02 -13.70
C LEU A 131 -12.85 6.32 -14.50
N SER A 132 -14.09 6.75 -14.73
CA SER A 132 -14.37 8.10 -15.22
C SER A 132 -14.11 9.14 -14.13
N LYS A 133 -14.07 10.42 -14.50
CA LYS A 133 -14.09 11.55 -13.55
C LYS A 133 -15.19 11.37 -12.49
N SER A 134 -16.42 11.04 -12.90
CA SER A 134 -17.55 10.88 -11.97
C SER A 134 -17.31 9.76 -10.96
N HIS A 135 -16.86 8.59 -11.40
CA HIS A 135 -16.59 7.46 -10.52
C HIS A 135 -15.41 7.72 -9.59
N ALA A 136 -14.36 8.37 -10.06
CA ALA A 136 -13.23 8.78 -9.22
C ALA A 136 -13.65 9.85 -8.20
N SER A 137 -14.47 10.82 -8.62
CA SER A 137 -15.08 11.84 -7.76
C SER A 137 -15.92 11.21 -6.63
N ASP A 138 -16.74 10.21 -6.95
CA ASP A 138 -17.54 9.49 -5.95
C ASP A 138 -16.65 8.75 -4.94
N LEU A 139 -15.57 8.12 -5.41
CA LEU A 139 -14.61 7.40 -4.56
C LEU A 139 -13.88 8.33 -3.58
N PHE A 140 -13.56 9.56 -4.00
CA PHE A 140 -12.83 10.54 -3.18
C PHE A 140 -13.73 11.55 -2.45
N ASN A 141 -15.06 11.41 -2.53
CA ASN A 141 -15.98 12.38 -1.95
C ASN A 141 -15.75 12.57 -0.44
N GLY A 142 -15.45 13.81 -0.04
CA GLY A 142 -15.16 14.21 1.34
C GLY A 142 -13.85 13.66 1.91
N SER A 143 -12.97 13.12 1.06
CA SER A 143 -11.71 12.51 1.50
C SER A 143 -10.56 13.52 1.62
N TRP A 144 -9.61 13.19 2.49
CA TRP A 144 -8.31 13.84 2.53
C TRP A 144 -7.24 12.92 1.93
N VAL A 145 -6.67 13.34 0.81
CA VAL A 145 -5.59 12.65 0.10
C VAL A 145 -4.28 13.39 0.31
N VAL A 146 -3.26 12.69 0.76
CA VAL A 146 -1.90 13.21 0.87
C VAL A 146 -1.00 12.44 -0.07
N VAL A 147 -0.24 13.16 -0.89
CA VAL A 147 0.82 12.60 -1.73
C VAL A 147 2.15 13.25 -1.35
N ALA A 148 3.14 12.47 -0.94
CA ALA A 148 4.43 13.01 -0.51
C ALA A 148 5.61 12.31 -1.20
N GLY A 149 6.55 13.12 -1.72
CA GLY A 149 7.71 12.57 -2.42
C GLY A 149 8.47 13.59 -3.24
N ASP A 150 9.18 13.09 -4.26
CA ASP A 150 9.93 13.90 -5.20
C ASP A 150 9.12 14.28 -6.46
N SER A 151 9.79 14.50 -7.60
CA SER A 151 9.14 14.85 -8.86
C SER A 151 8.24 13.73 -9.41
N GLN A 152 8.48 12.46 -9.08
CA GLN A 152 7.63 11.35 -9.49
C GLN A 152 6.26 11.42 -8.80
N ALA A 153 6.26 11.72 -7.49
CA ALA A 153 5.05 11.93 -6.72
C ALA A 153 4.27 13.14 -7.22
N ARG A 154 4.97 14.20 -7.66
CA ARG A 154 4.31 15.35 -8.29
C ARG A 154 3.63 14.98 -9.60
N LEU A 155 4.29 14.19 -10.46
CA LEU A 155 3.69 13.74 -11.74
C LEU A 155 2.48 12.82 -11.50
N PHE A 156 2.51 12.00 -10.46
CA PHE A 156 1.34 11.25 -10.00
C PHE A 156 0.16 12.18 -9.61
N VAL A 157 0.44 13.26 -8.85
CA VAL A 157 -0.59 14.26 -8.50
C VAL A 157 -1.15 14.96 -9.72
N VAL A 158 -0.31 15.29 -10.69
CA VAL A 158 -0.77 15.90 -11.96
C VAL A 158 -1.79 14.98 -12.63
N SER A 159 -1.47 13.69 -12.83
CA SER A 159 -2.40 12.75 -13.46
C SER A 159 -3.67 12.49 -12.63
N LEU A 160 -3.59 12.52 -11.30
CA LEU A 160 -4.76 12.40 -10.44
C LEU A 160 -5.69 13.62 -10.60
N LEU A 161 -5.12 14.82 -10.64
CA LEU A 161 -5.89 16.05 -10.82
C LEU A 161 -6.44 16.17 -12.25
N GLU A 162 -5.72 15.71 -13.27
CA GLU A 162 -6.22 15.65 -14.65
C GLU A 162 -7.46 14.75 -14.78
N LEU A 163 -7.54 13.67 -14.00
CA LEU A 163 -8.73 12.81 -13.94
C LEU A 163 -9.92 13.50 -13.25
N LEU A 164 -9.65 14.29 -12.20
CA LEU A 164 -10.69 14.87 -11.34
C LEU A 164 -11.15 16.25 -11.78
N LEU A 165 -10.29 17.02 -12.45
CA LEU A 165 -10.53 18.39 -12.87
C LEU A 165 -10.75 18.44 -14.39
N GLY A 166 -11.46 19.46 -14.86
CA GLY A 166 -11.56 19.76 -16.29
C GLY A 166 -10.31 20.47 -16.81
N GLU A 167 -10.13 20.51 -18.13
CA GLU A 167 -8.98 21.17 -18.78
C GLU A 167 -8.79 22.62 -18.31
N SER A 168 -9.88 23.39 -18.18
CA SER A 168 -9.80 24.79 -17.74
C SER A 168 -9.31 24.94 -16.29
N GLU A 169 -9.70 24.02 -15.42
CA GLU A 169 -9.29 24.02 -14.01
C GLU A 169 -7.82 23.63 -13.88
N MET A 170 -7.40 22.61 -14.65
CA MET A 170 -6.00 22.20 -14.74
C MET A 170 -5.08 23.34 -15.20
N GLU A 171 -5.49 24.11 -16.21
CA GLU A 171 -4.70 25.26 -16.69
C GLU A 171 -4.54 26.36 -15.63
N MET A 172 -5.55 26.59 -14.79
CA MET A 172 -5.46 27.59 -13.71
C MET A 172 -4.46 27.19 -12.62
N ILE A 173 -4.36 25.90 -12.30
CA ILE A 173 -3.50 25.42 -11.21
C ILE A 173 -2.09 25.06 -11.65
N ARG A 174 -1.85 24.91 -12.96
CA ARG A 174 -0.60 24.41 -13.54
C ARG A 174 0.62 25.19 -13.03
N GLY A 175 0.55 26.52 -12.99
CA GLY A 175 1.67 27.35 -12.54
C GLY A 175 2.11 27.05 -11.11
N ASP A 176 1.16 26.92 -10.19
CA ASP A 176 1.43 26.65 -8.79
C ASP A 176 1.82 25.18 -8.55
N LEU A 177 1.14 24.24 -9.22
CA LEU A 177 1.43 22.81 -9.13
C LEU A 177 2.84 22.47 -9.66
N PHE A 178 3.37 23.20 -10.64
CA PHE A 178 4.71 22.97 -11.18
C PHE A 178 5.80 23.85 -10.53
N LYS A 179 5.47 24.59 -9.46
CA LYS A 179 6.46 25.34 -8.71
C LYS A 179 7.52 24.39 -8.14
N ARG A 180 8.78 24.70 -8.46
CA ARG A 180 9.91 23.81 -8.22
C ARG A 180 10.13 23.56 -6.73
N HIS A 181 10.22 22.30 -6.35
CA HIS A 181 10.57 21.83 -5.01
C HIS A 181 9.71 22.44 -3.89
N SER A 182 8.42 22.63 -4.15
CA SER A 182 7.49 23.19 -3.18
C SER A 182 6.27 22.32 -2.96
N ASP A 183 5.69 22.44 -1.79
CA ASP A 183 4.38 21.86 -1.49
C ASP A 183 3.30 22.52 -2.38
N TYR A 184 2.19 21.80 -2.53
CA TYR A 184 0.99 22.27 -3.22
C TYR A 184 -0.24 21.72 -2.49
N ASN A 185 -1.31 22.49 -2.41
CA ASN A 185 -2.57 22.02 -1.83
C ASN A 185 -3.75 22.58 -2.63
N ILE A 186 -4.83 21.79 -2.68
CA ILE A 186 -6.08 22.17 -3.32
C ILE A 186 -7.26 21.54 -2.57
N LEU A 187 -8.36 22.28 -2.51
CA LEU A 187 -9.67 21.77 -2.14
C LEU A 187 -10.51 21.72 -3.42
N ILE A 188 -11.00 20.54 -3.79
CA ILE A 188 -11.94 20.37 -4.91
C ILE A 188 -13.34 20.49 -4.31
N ASP A 189 -13.87 21.72 -4.34
CA ASP A 189 -15.10 22.10 -3.64
C ASP A 189 -16.31 21.25 -4.04
N GLU A 190 -16.39 20.83 -5.30
CA GLU A 190 -17.50 20.04 -5.85
C GLU A 190 -17.68 18.70 -5.14
N ILE A 191 -16.58 18.10 -4.68
CA ILE A 191 -16.56 16.78 -4.02
C ILE A 191 -16.03 16.86 -2.59
N GLY A 192 -15.73 18.06 -2.08
CA GLY A 192 -15.14 18.26 -0.75
C GLY A 192 -13.82 17.51 -0.52
N MET A 193 -13.11 17.14 -1.59
CA MET A 193 -11.85 16.42 -1.50
C MET A 193 -10.71 17.40 -1.27
N LYS A 194 -9.93 17.17 -0.22
CA LYS A 194 -8.67 17.90 0.01
C LYS A 194 -7.51 17.07 -0.53
N LEU A 195 -6.66 17.67 -1.38
CA LEU A 195 -5.39 17.09 -1.80
C LEU A 195 -4.23 17.95 -1.31
N ASP A 196 -3.31 17.33 -0.57
CA ASP A 196 -2.02 17.93 -0.21
C ASP A 196 -0.89 17.17 -0.90
N PHE A 197 -0.13 17.86 -1.75
CA PHE A 197 1.16 17.42 -2.24
C PHE A 197 2.28 18.01 -1.36
N ILE A 198 3.10 17.14 -0.77
CA ILE A 198 4.23 17.53 0.08
C ILE A 198 5.54 17.17 -0.63
N TRP A 199 6.40 18.17 -0.82
CA TRP A 199 7.74 17.95 -1.37
C TRP A 199 8.63 17.31 -0.30
N ALA A 200 8.78 15.99 -0.39
CA ALA A 200 9.49 15.15 0.56
C ALA A 200 10.46 14.19 -0.16
N PRO A 201 11.54 14.72 -0.77
CA PRO A 201 12.42 13.94 -1.65
C PRO A 201 13.38 13.00 -0.90
N TYR A 202 13.35 12.92 0.42
CA TYR A 202 14.17 11.99 1.20
C TYR A 202 13.29 11.18 2.15
N VAL A 203 13.73 9.97 2.49
CA VAL A 203 13.00 9.11 3.45
C VAL A 203 12.80 9.82 4.79
N SER A 204 13.79 10.58 5.26
CA SER A 204 13.68 11.38 6.48
C SER A 204 12.54 12.40 6.44
N ASN A 205 12.25 13.00 5.29
CA ASN A 205 11.11 13.92 5.16
C ASN A 205 9.78 13.20 5.33
N LEU A 206 9.67 11.96 4.82
CA LEU A 206 8.49 11.12 5.00
C LEU A 206 8.33 10.68 6.46
N THR A 207 9.44 10.36 7.13
CA THR A 207 9.47 10.06 8.57
C THR A 207 8.94 11.25 9.39
N ASP A 208 9.44 12.46 9.13
CA ASP A 208 8.99 13.68 9.81
C ASP A 208 7.49 13.96 9.56
N LEU A 209 7.01 13.70 8.33
CA LEU A 209 5.60 13.84 7.98
C LEU A 209 4.70 12.87 8.75
N VAL A 210 5.09 11.60 8.83
CA VAL A 210 4.36 10.56 9.59
C VAL A 210 4.31 10.88 11.08
N LEU A 211 5.43 11.33 11.65
CA LEU A 211 5.47 11.81 13.04
C LEU A 211 4.48 12.96 13.26
N GLY A 212 4.44 13.92 12.34
CA GLY A 212 3.49 15.03 12.41
C GLY A 212 2.02 14.59 12.39
N PHE A 213 1.68 13.51 11.68
CA PHE A 213 0.32 12.94 11.72
C PHE A 213 0.01 12.25 13.04
N GLU A 214 0.97 11.48 13.56
CA GLU A 214 0.86 10.79 14.85
C GLU A 214 0.66 11.79 15.99
N GLU A 215 1.43 12.90 16.02
CA GLU A 215 1.35 13.94 17.04
C GLU A 215 -0.01 14.66 17.02
N LYS A 216 -0.51 14.97 15.82
CA LYS A 216 -1.78 15.70 15.63
C LYS A 216 -3.01 14.80 15.73
N LYS A 217 -2.83 13.47 15.75
CA LYS A 217 -3.91 12.48 15.65
C LYS A 217 -4.86 12.75 14.48
N SER A 218 -4.28 13.16 13.35
CA SER A 218 -5.00 13.52 12.13
C SER A 218 -4.35 12.77 10.98
N TYR A 219 -5.10 11.85 10.37
CA TYR A 219 -4.60 10.96 9.33
C TYR A 219 -5.39 11.16 8.03
N PRO A 220 -4.72 11.13 6.87
CA PRO A 220 -5.41 11.14 5.58
C PRO A 220 -6.18 9.83 5.35
N ASP A 221 -7.21 9.88 4.51
CA ASP A 221 -7.93 8.67 4.06
C ASP A 221 -7.11 7.88 3.04
N VAL A 222 -6.32 8.57 2.22
CA VAL A 222 -5.39 7.99 1.25
C VAL A 222 -4.04 8.67 1.39
N PHE A 223 -3.00 7.87 1.60
CA PHE A 223 -1.63 8.35 1.75
C PHE A 223 -0.71 7.65 0.75
N VAL A 224 -0.27 8.40 -0.25
CA VAL A 224 0.69 7.93 -1.26
C VAL A 224 2.04 8.55 -0.95
N ILE A 225 3.04 7.73 -0.66
CA ILE A 225 4.39 8.21 -0.40
C ILE A 225 5.40 7.52 -1.28
N GLY A 226 6.44 8.22 -1.71
CA GLY A 226 7.52 7.57 -2.45
C GLY A 226 8.72 8.45 -2.61
N THR A 227 9.89 7.85 -2.44
CA THR A 227 11.18 8.52 -2.61
C THR A 227 12.25 7.49 -2.95
N GLY A 228 13.45 7.97 -3.27
CA GLY A 228 14.62 7.14 -3.50
C GLY A 228 15.54 7.71 -4.58
N LEU A 229 15.00 8.47 -5.55
CA LEU A 229 15.84 9.06 -6.62
C LEU A 229 16.78 10.14 -6.07
N TRP A 230 16.29 10.96 -5.14
CA TRP A 230 17.08 12.01 -4.50
C TRP A 230 18.08 11.43 -3.49
N ASP A 231 17.67 10.43 -2.69
CA ASP A 231 18.60 9.67 -1.86
C ASP A 231 19.70 9.04 -2.73
N MET A 232 19.36 8.41 -3.85
CA MET A 232 20.31 7.81 -4.78
C MET A 232 21.25 8.83 -5.43
N LEU A 233 20.74 10.00 -5.83
CA LEU A 233 21.53 11.03 -6.49
C LEU A 233 22.44 11.79 -5.50
N HIS A 234 21.95 12.13 -4.32
CA HIS A 234 22.64 13.04 -3.41
C HIS A 234 23.38 12.33 -2.28
N ILE A 235 22.83 11.22 -1.77
CA ILE A 235 23.44 10.43 -0.68
C ILE A 235 24.21 9.24 -1.26
N ASN A 236 23.61 8.52 -2.20
CA ASN A 236 24.20 7.38 -2.92
C ASN A 236 24.69 6.27 -1.97
N ASN A 237 23.90 5.97 -0.94
CA ASN A 237 24.14 4.92 0.04
C ASN A 237 22.85 4.13 0.31
N ALA A 238 22.74 2.96 -0.30
CA ALA A 238 21.57 2.08 -0.16
C ALA A 238 21.39 1.60 1.29
N THR A 239 22.46 1.33 2.04
CA THR A 239 22.36 0.85 3.42
C THR A 239 21.77 1.90 4.36
N ASP A 240 22.21 3.15 4.25
CA ASP A 240 21.64 4.26 5.04
C ASP A 240 20.16 4.52 4.66
N TYR A 241 19.84 4.34 3.37
CA TYR A 241 18.47 4.39 2.86
C TYR A 241 17.60 3.29 3.50
N GLY A 242 18.10 2.05 3.57
CA GLY A 242 17.41 0.93 4.23
C GLY A 242 17.18 1.14 5.73
N VAL A 243 18.16 1.71 6.44
CA VAL A 243 18.00 2.10 7.85
C VAL A 243 16.90 3.15 8.01
N SER A 244 16.88 4.16 7.13
CA SER A 244 15.87 5.21 7.14
C SER A 244 14.47 4.67 6.83
N LEU A 245 14.37 3.74 5.87
CA LEU A 245 13.10 3.08 5.53
C LEU A 245 12.57 2.25 6.69
N LYS A 246 13.43 1.54 7.42
CA LYS A 246 13.00 0.76 8.57
C LYS A 246 12.39 1.63 9.66
N LEU A 247 12.99 2.80 9.92
CA LEU A 247 12.42 3.78 10.85
C LEU A 247 11.04 4.27 10.35
N LEU A 248 10.91 4.56 9.06
CA LEU A 248 9.64 4.93 8.46
C LEU A 248 8.60 3.80 8.61
N THR A 249 8.98 2.54 8.35
CA THR A 249 8.11 1.36 8.52
C THR A 249 7.58 1.28 9.95
N ASP A 250 8.45 1.38 10.95
CA ASP A 250 8.07 1.29 12.36
C ASP A 250 7.04 2.36 12.73
N LEU A 251 7.14 3.56 12.16
CA LEU A 251 6.21 4.66 12.40
C LEU A 251 4.89 4.52 11.62
N VAL A 252 4.93 4.08 10.36
CA VAL A 252 3.69 3.89 9.59
C VAL A 252 2.81 2.82 10.22
N VAL A 253 3.40 1.77 10.80
CA VAL A 253 2.65 0.74 11.53
C VAL A 253 1.86 1.35 12.70
N LEU A 254 2.32 2.43 13.32
CA LEU A 254 1.59 3.13 14.39
C LEU A 254 0.36 3.89 13.89
N LEU A 255 0.28 4.19 12.58
CA LEU A 255 -0.88 4.83 11.98
C LEU A 255 -2.02 3.84 11.68
N LEU A 256 -1.74 2.53 11.75
CA LEU A 256 -2.76 1.51 11.52
C LEU A 256 -3.79 1.52 12.65
N PRO A 257 -5.10 1.42 12.36
CA PRO A 257 -6.10 1.38 13.41
C PRO A 257 -5.90 0.14 14.29
N VAL A 258 -5.92 0.35 15.59
CA VAL A 258 -5.97 -0.74 16.56
C VAL A 258 -7.36 -1.37 16.50
N PRO A 259 -7.50 -2.70 16.32
CA PRO A 259 -8.79 -3.36 16.42
C PRO A 259 -9.37 -3.09 17.79
N SER A 260 -10.41 -2.26 17.88
CA SER A 260 -11.10 -2.01 19.14
C SER A 260 -12.36 -2.88 19.17
N ASP A 261 -12.37 -3.90 20.02
CA ASP A 261 -13.56 -4.72 20.30
C ASP A 261 -14.64 -3.96 21.08
N PHE A 262 -14.45 -2.66 21.39
CA PHE A 262 -15.25 -1.92 22.37
C PHE A 262 -15.75 -0.52 21.96
N VAL A 263 -15.71 -0.13 20.69
CA VAL A 263 -16.28 1.16 20.26
C VAL A 263 -17.41 0.95 19.25
N ASN A 264 -18.65 1.06 19.75
CA ASN A 264 -19.84 1.19 18.93
C ASN A 264 -19.77 2.47 18.07
N ASP A 265 -20.17 2.33 16.80
CA ASP A 265 -20.73 3.36 15.92
C ASP A 265 -19.85 4.41 15.21
N ARG A 266 -18.55 4.16 15.04
CA ARG A 266 -17.85 4.69 13.84
C ARG A 266 -16.93 3.62 13.30
N ALA A 267 -17.23 3.12 12.10
CA ALA A 267 -16.25 2.35 11.33
C ALA A 267 -15.00 3.23 11.21
N VAL A 268 -13.96 2.91 11.98
CA VAL A 268 -12.67 3.60 11.86
C VAL A 268 -12.17 3.23 10.48
N ARG A 269 -12.30 4.16 9.53
CA ARG A 269 -11.76 3.98 8.17
C ARG A 269 -10.25 3.89 8.32
N SER A 270 -9.69 2.71 8.04
CA SER A 270 -8.26 2.53 7.93
C SER A 270 -7.76 3.38 6.75
N PRO A 271 -6.71 4.20 6.94
CA PRO A 271 -6.07 4.88 5.82
C PRO A 271 -5.56 3.86 4.79
N ASN A 272 -5.70 4.18 3.51
CA ASN A 272 -5.11 3.39 2.44
C ASN A 272 -3.70 3.91 2.16
N PHE A 273 -2.71 3.07 2.40
CA PHE A 273 -1.30 3.43 2.27
C PHE A 273 -0.70 2.85 0.98
N PHE A 274 -0.05 3.71 0.19
CA PHE A 274 0.62 3.32 -1.04
C PHE A 274 2.07 3.78 -1.06
N TRP A 275 2.95 2.94 -1.59
CA TRP A 275 4.34 3.30 -1.89
C TRP A 275 4.51 3.55 -3.39
N LEU A 276 4.85 4.77 -3.79
CA LEU A 276 5.19 5.10 -5.17
C LEU A 276 6.62 4.65 -5.47
N GLY A 277 6.77 3.60 -6.26
CA GLY A 277 8.06 3.03 -6.64
C GLY A 277 8.88 3.97 -7.53
N MET A 278 10.20 3.79 -7.53
CA MET A 278 11.09 4.52 -8.46
C MET A 278 10.87 4.03 -9.90
N PRO A 279 10.92 4.91 -10.91
CA PRO A 279 10.80 4.52 -12.32
C PRO A 279 12.01 3.71 -12.80
N LYS A 280 11.89 3.09 -13.98
CA LYS A 280 13.02 2.55 -14.73
C LYS A 280 13.94 3.70 -15.12
N LEU A 281 15.23 3.56 -14.85
CA LEU A 281 16.22 4.56 -15.22
C LEU A 281 16.90 4.18 -16.54
N ILE A 282 17.04 5.15 -17.44
CA ILE A 282 17.76 4.98 -18.71
C ILE A 282 19.03 5.81 -18.67
N ASN A 283 20.11 5.17 -18.24
CA ASN A 283 21.35 5.87 -17.90
C ASN A 283 21.91 6.72 -19.06
N SER A 284 21.81 6.24 -20.30
CA SER A 284 22.26 6.97 -21.49
C SER A 284 21.52 8.29 -21.74
N MET A 285 20.31 8.47 -21.19
CA MET A 285 19.47 9.66 -21.38
C MET A 285 19.59 10.66 -20.22
N LEU A 286 20.21 10.27 -19.10
CA LEU A 286 20.38 11.15 -17.94
C LEU A 286 21.27 12.35 -18.31
N ASN A 287 20.79 13.55 -18.00
CA ASN A 287 21.35 14.80 -18.51
C ASN A 287 22.64 15.30 -17.83
N THR A 288 23.12 14.65 -16.77
CA THR A 288 24.37 15.03 -16.08
C THR A 288 25.25 13.82 -15.82
N ASP A 289 26.57 14.04 -15.79
CA ASP A 289 27.53 12.97 -15.48
C ASP A 289 27.39 12.44 -14.06
N GLU A 290 26.97 13.29 -13.12
CA GLU A 290 26.69 12.89 -11.75
C GLU A 290 25.53 11.89 -11.71
N LYS A 291 24.41 12.20 -12.37
CA LYS A 291 23.27 11.28 -12.47
C LYS A 291 23.70 9.97 -13.12
N ARG A 292 24.44 10.02 -14.24
CA ARG A 292 24.94 8.82 -14.92
C ARG A 292 25.82 7.94 -14.03
N LYS A 293 26.67 8.54 -13.19
CA LYS A 293 27.57 7.80 -12.30
C LYS A 293 26.86 7.20 -11.09
N LYS A 294 25.87 7.90 -10.52
CA LYS A 294 25.21 7.50 -9.26
C LYS A 294 23.94 6.69 -9.50
N MET A 295 23.14 7.08 -10.48
CA MET A 295 21.84 6.48 -10.78
C MET A 295 21.97 5.36 -11.81
N THR A 296 22.74 4.32 -11.44
CA THR A 296 22.96 3.13 -12.27
C THR A 296 21.92 2.06 -11.98
N ASP A 297 21.73 1.10 -12.88
CA ASP A 297 20.84 -0.05 -12.63
C ASP A 297 21.25 -0.84 -11.37
N VAL A 298 22.56 -0.94 -11.11
CA VAL A 298 23.09 -1.61 -9.91
C VAL A 298 22.69 -0.86 -8.64
N MET A 299 22.81 0.46 -8.64
CA MET A 299 22.42 1.28 -7.49
C MET A 299 20.89 1.28 -7.30
N TRP A 300 20.14 1.35 -8.39
CA TRP A 300 18.69 1.21 -8.36
C TRP A 300 18.24 -0.12 -7.76
N GLN A 301 18.88 -1.22 -8.14
CA GLN A 301 18.60 -2.54 -7.56
C GLN A 301 18.93 -2.55 -6.06
N ALA A 302 20.08 -2.01 -5.65
CA ALA A 302 20.46 -1.95 -4.24
C ALA A 302 19.43 -1.18 -3.38
N TYR A 303 18.93 -0.04 -3.86
CA TYR A 303 17.89 0.72 -3.17
C TYR A 303 16.56 -0.05 -3.13
N THR A 304 16.24 -0.78 -4.20
CA THR A 304 15.03 -1.62 -4.29
C THR A 304 15.10 -2.79 -3.31
N ASP A 305 16.25 -3.46 -3.20
CA ASP A 305 16.48 -4.55 -2.25
C ASP A 305 16.28 -4.08 -0.80
N GLU A 306 16.74 -2.87 -0.48
CA GLU A 306 16.55 -2.24 0.83
C GLU A 306 15.08 -1.86 1.09
N LEU A 307 14.35 -1.42 0.06
CA LEU A 307 12.89 -1.22 0.14
C LEU A 307 12.17 -2.51 0.52
N TYR A 308 12.45 -3.63 -0.16
CA TYR A 308 11.85 -4.91 0.18
C TYR A 308 12.28 -5.40 1.57
N SER A 309 13.57 -5.26 1.91
CA SER A 309 14.15 -5.71 3.19
C SER A 309 13.61 -4.92 4.39
N SER A 310 13.23 -3.65 4.19
CA SER A 310 12.65 -2.80 5.24
C SER A 310 11.24 -3.23 5.67
N LYS A 311 10.60 -4.16 4.94
CA LYS A 311 9.22 -4.62 5.16
C LYS A 311 8.20 -3.48 5.17
N LEU A 312 8.43 -2.44 4.39
CA LEU A 312 7.48 -1.34 4.22
C LEU A 312 6.30 -1.76 3.32
N LEU A 313 6.56 -2.60 2.32
CA LEU A 313 5.59 -3.03 1.32
C LEU A 313 4.81 -4.27 1.77
N ARG A 314 3.53 -4.37 1.36
CA ARG A 314 2.67 -5.55 1.59
C ARG A 314 3.29 -6.84 1.10
N GLN A 315 3.96 -6.82 -0.06
CA GLN A 315 4.64 -8.00 -0.62
C GLN A 315 5.76 -8.54 0.29
N SER A 316 6.32 -7.70 1.16
CA SER A 316 7.33 -8.07 2.17
C SER A 316 6.80 -8.07 3.61
N GLY A 317 5.48 -7.99 3.80
CA GLY A 317 4.79 -8.07 5.10
C GLY A 317 4.48 -6.72 5.76
N GLY A 318 4.66 -5.61 5.05
CA GLY A 318 4.33 -4.26 5.50
C GLY A 318 2.91 -3.79 5.17
N PRO A 319 2.55 -2.54 5.51
CA PRO A 319 1.21 -2.02 5.29
C PRO A 319 0.97 -1.40 3.90
N LEU A 320 2.01 -0.96 3.19
CA LEU A 320 1.87 -0.17 1.94
C LEU A 320 1.66 -1.05 0.71
N LEU A 321 0.68 -0.72 -0.13
CA LEU A 321 0.60 -1.28 -1.47
C LEU A 321 1.59 -0.58 -2.42
N LEU A 322 2.41 -1.34 -3.13
CA LEU A 322 3.31 -0.79 -4.15
C LEU A 322 2.53 -0.26 -5.36
N LEU A 323 2.81 0.96 -5.77
CA LEU A 323 2.55 1.49 -7.11
C LEU A 323 3.85 1.36 -7.90
N ASP A 324 3.97 0.28 -8.68
CA ASP A 324 5.20 -0.14 -9.35
C ASP A 324 5.46 0.68 -10.62
N ILE A 325 5.91 1.92 -10.43
CA ILE A 325 6.28 2.80 -11.54
C ILE A 325 7.44 2.20 -12.34
N HIS A 326 8.31 1.37 -11.75
CA HIS A 326 9.36 0.69 -12.50
C HIS A 326 8.78 -0.22 -13.57
N SER A 327 7.85 -1.10 -13.19
CA SER A 327 7.17 -2.01 -14.13
C SER A 327 6.41 -1.23 -15.19
N LEU A 328 5.62 -0.22 -14.80
CA LEU A 328 4.84 0.59 -15.74
C LEU A 328 5.74 1.34 -16.74
N SER A 329 6.78 2.00 -16.25
CA SER A 329 7.72 2.74 -17.10
C SER A 329 8.57 1.83 -17.99
N ASN A 330 8.93 0.63 -17.51
CA ASN A 330 9.61 -0.39 -18.29
C ASN A 330 8.71 -0.92 -19.43
N ASN A 331 7.43 -1.19 -19.14
CA ASN A 331 6.45 -1.63 -20.15
C ASN A 331 6.15 -0.53 -21.18
N CYS A 332 6.19 0.73 -20.76
CA CYS A 332 6.09 1.88 -21.66
C CYS A 332 7.31 1.95 -22.59
N GLY A 333 8.51 1.77 -22.03
CA GLY A 333 9.76 1.70 -22.78
C GLY A 333 10.45 3.05 -22.98
N ALA A 334 11.61 3.03 -23.66
CA ALA A 334 12.52 4.17 -23.71
C ALA A 334 11.98 5.41 -24.43
N HIS A 335 11.06 5.23 -25.37
CA HIS A 335 10.41 6.33 -26.07
C HIS A 335 9.42 7.09 -25.17
N CYS A 336 9.10 6.56 -23.99
CA CYS A 336 8.21 7.20 -23.04
C CYS A 336 8.88 8.24 -22.15
N THR A 337 10.17 8.50 -22.31
CA THR A 337 10.91 9.48 -21.51
C THR A 337 11.84 10.27 -22.42
N THR A 338 12.11 11.51 -22.06
CA THR A 338 13.07 12.37 -22.78
C THR A 338 14.39 12.54 -22.02
N ASP A 339 14.41 12.24 -20.72
CA ASP A 339 15.56 12.44 -19.84
C ASP A 339 15.99 11.19 -19.08
N GLY A 340 15.33 10.05 -19.35
CA GLY A 340 15.65 8.76 -18.76
C GLY A 340 15.13 8.54 -17.35
N MET A 341 14.31 9.44 -16.79
CA MET A 341 13.76 9.29 -15.44
C MET A 341 12.35 9.86 -15.24
N HIS A 342 11.93 10.87 -16.01
CA HIS A 342 10.55 11.35 -16.03
C HIS A 342 9.85 10.79 -17.26
N TYR A 343 8.78 10.03 -17.05
CA TYR A 343 8.04 9.37 -18.11
C TYR A 343 6.83 10.22 -18.55
N HIS A 344 6.23 9.87 -19.69
CA HIS A 344 5.00 10.50 -20.15
C HIS A 344 3.84 10.29 -19.17
N GLU A 345 2.89 11.22 -19.23
CA GLU A 345 1.68 11.25 -18.39
C GLU A 345 0.94 9.92 -18.34
N VAL A 346 0.86 9.18 -19.46
CA VAL A 346 0.18 7.88 -19.54
C VAL A 346 0.70 6.83 -18.53
N VAL A 347 1.97 6.92 -18.11
CA VAL A 347 2.54 6.03 -17.08
C VAL A 347 1.94 6.35 -15.70
N TYR A 348 1.80 7.64 -15.39
CA TYR A 348 1.25 8.11 -14.12
C TYR A 348 -0.27 8.01 -14.10
N GLU A 349 -0.94 8.19 -15.25
CA GLU A 349 -2.36 7.87 -15.43
C GLU A 349 -2.64 6.39 -15.11
N ALA A 350 -1.85 5.47 -15.68
CA ALA A 350 -1.94 4.05 -15.35
C ALA A 350 -1.72 3.80 -13.85
N ALA A 351 -0.73 4.46 -13.23
CA ALA A 351 -0.46 4.34 -11.79
C ALA A 351 -1.62 4.85 -10.92
N VAL A 352 -2.27 5.96 -11.31
CA VAL A 352 -3.48 6.46 -10.64
C VAL A 352 -4.59 5.40 -10.73
N HIS A 353 -4.80 4.80 -11.89
CA HIS A 353 -5.81 3.76 -12.04
C HIS A 353 -5.49 2.46 -11.30
N VAL A 354 -4.21 2.09 -11.17
CA VAL A 354 -3.75 1.02 -10.27
C VAL A 354 -4.16 1.33 -8.83
N MET A 355 -3.90 2.56 -8.35
CA MET A 355 -4.30 2.99 -7.01
C MET A 355 -5.82 2.92 -6.83
N LEU A 356 -6.60 3.46 -7.79
CA LEU A 356 -8.06 3.47 -7.73
C LEU A 356 -8.65 2.05 -7.66
N ASN A 357 -8.14 1.11 -8.46
CA ASN A 357 -8.59 -0.27 -8.39
C ASN A 357 -8.15 -0.94 -7.08
N GLY A 358 -6.97 -0.59 -6.55
CA GLY A 358 -6.57 -0.97 -5.20
C GLY A 358 -7.57 -0.51 -4.14
N LEU A 359 -8.03 0.75 -4.21
CA LEU A 359 -9.04 1.29 -3.30
C LEU A 359 -10.40 0.57 -3.44
N LEU A 360 -10.84 0.27 -4.67
CA LEU A 360 -12.09 -0.47 -4.91
C LEU A 360 -12.03 -1.88 -4.29
N ILE A 361 -10.89 -2.56 -4.46
CA ILE A 361 -10.65 -3.89 -3.88
C ILE A 361 -10.68 -3.83 -2.35
N GLU A 362 -9.94 -2.90 -1.73
CA GLU A 362 -9.86 -2.78 -0.26
C GLU A 362 -11.20 -2.38 0.37
N SER A 363 -11.96 -1.52 -0.31
CA SER A 363 -13.28 -1.07 0.17
C SER A 363 -14.40 -2.07 -0.11
N ASN A 364 -14.13 -3.16 -0.84
CA ASN A 364 -15.14 -4.07 -1.40
C ASN A 364 -16.25 -3.34 -2.18
N GLN A 365 -15.95 -2.16 -2.74
CA GLN A 365 -16.88 -1.41 -3.55
C GLN A 365 -16.85 -1.96 -4.98
N LYS A 366 -18.02 -2.35 -5.49
CA LYS A 366 -18.25 -2.52 -6.92
C LYS A 366 -19.10 -1.34 -7.38
N LEU A 367 -18.58 -0.59 -8.35
CA LEU A 367 -19.27 0.52 -8.99
C LEU A 367 -20.23 0.02 -10.07
#